data_AF-A0A8I5TJS1-F1
#
_entry.id   AF-A0A8I5TJS1-F1
#
_cell.length_a   1.000
_cell.length_b   1.000
_cell.length_c   1.000
_cell.angle_alpha   90.00
_cell.angle_beta   90.00
_cell.angle_gamma   90.00
#
_symmetry.space_group_name_H-M   'P 1'
#
loop_
_entity.id
_entity.type
_entity.pdbx_description
1 polymer ?
#
loop_
_entity_poly.entity_id
_entity_poly.type
_entity_poly.pdbx_seq_one_letter_code
_entity_poly.pdbx_strand_id
1 'polypeptide(L)'
;MDIKHHQNSARGQRRKQPHTTVQRLLSWGLPVSCSRFLWRQPGEFPVTAFLLGAGAGGLLAIGLGAMGWGTSPHIRCASLLLVPKMLGKEGRLFVLGYALTAIYVVMEVWCRNRIPVEGNFGQTYDSLNQSIHGLDGEFSANIDFKEEKQAGVLGLNTSWERVSTEVRDYVYRQEARLEWALGLLHVLLSCTFLLVLHASFSYMDSYNHDIRFDNIYISTYFCQIDDRRKKLGKRTLLPLRKAEAKTVIFPCKPTIQASEMSNVVRELLETLPILLLLVVLCGLDWALYSIFDTIRHHSFLQYSFRSSHKLEVKVGGDSMLARLLRKTIGALNTSSETVMESNNMPCLPQPVGLDARAYWRAALPIGLLVCLCLLQAFGYRLRRVIAAFYFPKREKKRILFLYNDLLKKRAAFTKLRRAAILRRARQQKASRHPLADILHRGCPLLRRWLRRRCVVCQAPETPESYVCRTLDCEAVYCWSCWDDMRQRCPVCTPREELSSSAFSDSNDDTAYAG
;
A
#
# COMPACT_ATOMS: atom_id res chain seq x y z
N MET A 1 65.37 -7.59 28.33
CA MET A 1 65.81 -7.02 29.62
C MET A 1 64.96 -5.79 29.86
N ASP A 2 64.11 -5.67 30.86
CA ASP A 2 63.80 -6.58 31.95
C ASP A 2 62.37 -6.32 32.41
N ILE A 3 61.76 -7.38 32.90
CA ILE A 3 60.38 -7.47 33.36
C ILE A 3 60.33 -7.03 34.83
N LYS A 4 59.28 -6.31 35.24
CA LYS A 4 58.59 -6.63 36.51
C LYS A 4 57.16 -6.08 36.58
N HIS A 5 56.28 -7.02 36.87
CA HIS A 5 54.86 -6.94 37.18
C HIS A 5 54.57 -6.22 38.51
N HIS A 6 53.40 -5.57 38.60
CA HIS A 6 52.42 -5.92 39.64
C HIS A 6 50.97 -5.57 39.20
N GLN A 7 50.05 -6.36 39.74
CA GLN A 7 48.67 -6.62 39.31
C GLN A 7 47.57 -5.72 39.90
N ASN A 8 46.43 -5.72 39.19
CA ASN A 8 45.03 -5.60 39.63
C ASN A 8 44.46 -4.23 40.02
N SER A 9 43.56 -3.70 39.18
CA SER A 9 42.12 -3.64 39.53
C SER A 9 41.26 -3.29 38.31
N ALA A 10 40.20 -4.06 38.09
CA ALA A 10 39.21 -3.82 37.05
C ALA A 10 38.40 -2.54 37.35
N ARG A 11 38.36 -1.59 36.41
CA ARG A 11 37.36 -0.50 36.40
C ARG A 11 36.59 -0.50 35.09
N GLY A 12 35.29 -0.75 35.25
CA GLY A 12 34.31 -0.86 34.18
C GLY A 12 34.11 0.44 33.39
N GLN A 13 33.62 0.22 32.17
CA GLN A 13 33.13 1.23 31.25
C GLN A 13 32.15 2.18 31.95
N ARG A 14 32.50 3.48 31.96
CA ARG A 14 31.55 4.57 32.25
C ARG A 14 30.47 4.59 31.16
N ARG A 15 29.30 4.02 31.46
CA ARG A 15 28.04 4.31 30.75
C ARG A 15 27.55 5.69 31.17
N LYS A 16 27.22 6.53 30.19
CA LYS A 16 26.57 7.84 30.36
C LYS A 16 25.22 7.65 31.08
N GLN A 17 24.99 8.41 32.14
CA GLN A 17 23.69 8.55 32.80
C GLN A 17 22.79 9.50 31.98
N PRO A 18 21.49 9.20 31.80
CA PRO A 18 20.53 10.17 31.28
C PRO A 18 20.09 11.12 32.41
N HIS A 19 20.27 12.43 32.19
CA HIS A 19 19.72 13.48 33.04
C HIS A 19 18.20 13.60 32.81
N THR A 20 17.39 13.49 33.85
CA THR A 20 15.92 13.65 33.77
C THR A 20 15.40 14.70 34.74
N THR A 21 15.53 15.97 34.35
CA THR A 21 14.70 17.09 34.86
C THR A 21 13.19 16.81 34.69
N VAL A 22 12.83 16.03 33.66
CA VAL A 22 11.47 15.52 33.39
C VAL A 22 10.93 14.65 34.54
N GLN A 23 11.80 13.88 35.22
CA GLN A 23 11.40 13.01 36.32
C GLN A 23 11.05 13.80 37.59
N ARG A 24 11.73 14.93 37.83
CA ARG A 24 11.41 15.86 38.94
C ARG A 24 10.14 16.67 38.67
N LEU A 25 9.92 17.10 37.43
CA LEU A 25 8.73 17.87 37.04
C LEU A 25 7.45 17.02 37.11
N LEU A 26 7.52 15.74 36.70
CA LEU A 26 6.38 14.81 36.77
C LEU A 26 6.06 14.37 38.21
N SER A 27 7.04 14.28 39.11
CA SER A 27 6.80 13.97 40.53
C SER A 27 6.20 15.12 41.33
N TRP A 28 6.29 16.35 40.81
CA TRP A 28 5.77 17.55 41.48
C TRP A 28 4.29 17.84 41.14
N GLY A 29 3.82 17.42 39.96
CA GLY A 29 2.47 17.72 39.49
C GLY A 29 1.44 16.58 39.57
N LEU A 30 1.86 15.33 39.82
CA LEU A 30 0.97 14.17 39.88
C LEU A 30 0.82 13.65 41.31
N PRO A 31 -0.38 13.21 41.74
CA PRO A 31 -0.54 12.46 42.98
C PRO A 31 0.41 11.25 42.99
N VAL A 32 1.01 10.95 44.15
CA VAL A 32 2.11 9.96 44.29
C VAL A 32 1.78 8.62 43.61
N SER A 33 0.52 8.20 43.62
CA SER A 33 0.00 6.98 42.97
C SER A 33 0.14 6.96 41.45
N CYS A 34 -0.06 8.10 40.76
CA CYS A 34 0.01 8.18 39.30
C CYS A 34 1.46 8.24 38.79
N SER A 35 2.36 8.86 39.56
CA SER A 35 3.80 8.90 39.22
C SER A 35 4.45 7.51 39.31
N ARG A 36 4.05 6.67 40.28
CA ARG A 36 4.47 5.27 40.40
C ARG A 36 3.95 4.38 39.28
N PHE A 37 2.76 4.67 38.75
CA PHE A 37 2.16 3.89 37.67
C PHE A 37 2.85 4.16 36.30
N LEU A 38 3.15 5.43 36.01
CA LEU A 38 3.79 5.83 34.74
C LEU A 38 5.21 5.29 34.56
N TRP A 39 5.94 5.07 35.65
CA TRP A 39 7.32 4.57 35.64
C TRP A 39 7.45 3.12 36.14
N ARG A 40 6.35 2.36 36.11
CA ARG A 40 6.32 0.96 36.51
C ARG A 40 7.18 0.09 35.58
N GLN A 41 8.03 -0.74 36.16
CA GLN A 41 8.67 -1.82 35.41
C GLN A 41 7.68 -2.98 35.16
N PRO A 42 7.73 -3.65 33.99
CA PRO A 42 6.77 -4.68 33.62
C PRO A 42 6.78 -5.84 34.63
N GLY A 43 5.75 -5.93 35.48
CA GLY A 43 5.60 -6.99 36.49
C GLY A 43 4.77 -6.66 37.74
N GLU A 44 4.82 -5.43 38.29
CA GLU A 44 4.30 -5.19 39.66
C GLU A 44 2.86 -4.63 39.80
N PHE A 45 1.93 -5.40 40.38
CA PHE A 45 0.50 -5.08 40.59
C PHE A 45 -0.41 -5.25 39.36
N PRO A 46 -0.76 -6.50 39.00
CA PRO A 46 -1.67 -6.80 37.89
C PRO A 46 -3.11 -6.35 38.15
N VAL A 47 -3.54 -6.33 39.42
CA VAL A 47 -4.94 -6.09 39.81
C VAL A 47 -5.35 -4.61 39.62
N THR A 48 -4.47 -3.65 39.89
CA THR A 48 -4.77 -2.21 39.72
C THR A 48 -4.79 -1.78 38.25
N ALA A 49 -3.93 -2.37 37.40
CA ALA A 49 -4.01 -2.17 35.95
C ALA A 49 -5.29 -2.78 35.36
N PHE A 50 -5.73 -3.94 35.89
CA PHE A 50 -7.00 -4.55 35.54
C PHE A 50 -8.20 -3.72 36.00
N LEU A 51 -8.17 -3.16 37.22
CA LEU A 51 -9.26 -2.31 37.74
C LEU A 51 -9.36 -0.95 37.04
N LEU A 52 -8.25 -0.33 36.62
CA LEU A 52 -8.26 0.90 35.81
C LEU A 52 -8.73 0.62 34.38
N GLY A 53 -8.33 -0.52 33.79
CA GLY A 53 -8.86 -0.99 32.51
C GLY A 53 -10.36 -1.33 32.58
N ALA A 54 -10.79 -1.93 33.68
CA ALA A 54 -12.20 -2.24 33.96
C ALA A 54 -13.02 -0.98 34.29
N GLY A 55 -12.43 0.05 34.90
CA GLY A 55 -13.07 1.33 35.17
C GLY A 55 -13.26 2.17 33.89
N ALA A 56 -12.23 2.24 33.04
CA ALA A 56 -12.33 2.89 31.73
C ALA A 56 -13.24 2.12 30.76
N GLY A 57 -13.18 0.79 30.77
CA GLY A 57 -14.11 -0.07 30.04
C GLY A 57 -15.53 -0.02 30.61
N GLY A 58 -15.67 0.13 31.92
CA GLY A 58 -16.94 0.26 32.64
C GLY A 58 -17.64 1.59 32.35
N LEU A 59 -16.92 2.70 32.29
CA LEU A 59 -17.47 4.00 31.90
C LEU A 59 -17.92 4.02 30.43
N LEU A 60 -17.19 3.34 29.53
CA LEU A 60 -17.61 3.10 28.14
C LEU A 60 -18.85 2.18 28.06
N ALA A 61 -18.93 1.16 28.92
CA ALA A 61 -20.06 0.24 28.99
C ALA A 61 -21.31 0.85 29.63
N ILE A 62 -21.16 1.81 30.57
CA ILE A 62 -22.29 2.54 31.16
C ILE A 62 -22.87 3.53 30.14
N GLY A 63 -22.02 4.15 29.31
CA GLY A 63 -22.46 4.96 28.15
C GLY A 63 -23.20 4.15 27.08
N LEU A 64 -22.81 2.89 26.85
CA LEU A 64 -23.49 1.95 25.94
C LEU A 64 -24.66 1.20 26.60
N GLY A 65 -24.70 1.14 27.93
CA GLY A 65 -25.72 0.44 28.73
C GLY A 65 -26.99 1.25 28.92
N ALA A 66 -26.93 2.58 28.79
CA ALA A 66 -28.09 3.46 28.85
C ALA A 66 -29.10 3.25 27.69
N MET A 67 -28.72 2.51 26.63
CA MET A 67 -29.59 2.15 25.49
C MET A 67 -29.88 0.63 25.37
N GLY A 68 -29.93 -0.11 26.47
CA GLY A 68 -30.59 -1.43 26.51
C GLY A 68 -30.00 -2.53 25.60
N TRP A 69 -28.72 -2.43 25.22
CA TRP A 69 -28.09 -3.26 24.18
C TRP A 69 -27.59 -4.65 24.66
N GLY A 70 -27.94 -5.09 25.87
CA GLY A 70 -27.29 -6.24 26.54
C GLY A 70 -28.05 -7.58 26.60
N THR A 71 -29.33 -7.62 26.25
CA THR A 71 -30.22 -8.73 26.65
C THR A 71 -30.48 -9.80 25.58
N SER A 72 -30.15 -9.55 24.31
CA SER A 72 -30.44 -10.46 23.19
C SER A 72 -29.21 -11.27 22.71
N PRO A 73 -29.30 -12.60 22.57
CA PRO A 73 -28.21 -13.44 22.03
C PRO A 73 -27.84 -13.10 20.58
N HIS A 74 -28.77 -12.55 19.79
CA HIS A 74 -28.51 -12.09 18.42
C HIS A 74 -27.57 -10.88 18.37
N ILE A 75 -27.70 -9.99 19.36
CA ILE A 75 -26.88 -8.79 19.48
C ILE A 75 -25.45 -9.13 19.91
N ARG A 76 -25.29 -10.15 20.76
CA ARG A 76 -23.98 -10.68 21.18
C ARG A 76 -23.23 -11.35 20.02
N CYS A 77 -23.94 -12.07 19.16
CA CYS A 77 -23.37 -12.63 17.92
C CYS A 77 -22.93 -11.52 16.95
N ALA A 78 -23.75 -10.48 16.79
CA ALA A 78 -23.44 -9.32 15.95
C ALA A 78 -22.24 -8.49 16.44
N SER A 79 -22.06 -8.37 17.76
CA SER A 79 -20.93 -7.64 18.36
C SER A 79 -19.62 -8.45 18.34
N LEU A 80 -19.67 -9.78 18.50
CA LEU A 80 -18.51 -10.66 18.29
C LEU A 80 -18.06 -10.73 16.81
N LEU A 81 -18.98 -10.53 15.86
CA LEU A 81 -18.67 -10.34 14.44
C LEU A 81 -18.05 -8.96 14.14
N LEU A 82 -18.11 -8.02 15.10
CA LEU A 82 -17.53 -6.68 15.02
C LEU A 82 -16.05 -6.63 15.45
N VAL A 83 -15.62 -7.50 16.37
CA VAL A 83 -14.22 -7.54 16.86
C VAL A 83 -13.21 -7.87 15.73
N PRO A 84 -13.49 -8.79 14.78
CA PRO A 84 -12.68 -8.98 13.58
C PRO A 84 -12.73 -7.77 12.62
N LYS A 85 -13.78 -6.94 12.68
CA LYS A 85 -13.98 -5.72 11.85
C LYS A 85 -13.30 -4.48 12.44
N MET A 86 -13.02 -4.45 13.75
CA MET A 86 -12.14 -3.45 14.39
C MET A 86 -10.69 -3.55 13.89
N LEU A 87 -10.27 -4.74 13.43
CA LEU A 87 -9.04 -4.97 12.69
C LEU A 87 -9.17 -4.65 11.18
N GLY A 88 -10.33 -4.27 10.66
CA GLY A 88 -10.53 -3.82 9.28
C GLY A 88 -10.22 -2.32 9.07
N LYS A 89 -10.33 -1.85 7.81
CA LYS A 89 -10.11 -0.43 7.42
C LYS A 89 -10.90 0.57 8.29
N GLU A 90 -12.12 0.19 8.69
CA GLU A 90 -13.09 1.07 9.37
C GLU A 90 -12.77 1.31 10.85
N GLY A 91 -12.38 0.27 11.61
CA GLY A 91 -12.16 0.40 13.06
C GLY A 91 -10.84 1.09 13.44
N ARG A 92 -9.80 0.95 12.60
CA ARG A 92 -8.48 1.57 12.84
C ARG A 92 -8.47 3.06 12.57
N LEU A 93 -9.30 3.54 11.63
CA LEU A 93 -9.46 4.96 11.31
C LEU A 93 -10.12 5.72 12.48
N PHE A 94 -11.05 5.06 13.17
CA PHE A 94 -11.82 5.64 14.28
C PHE A 94 -10.96 5.87 15.54
N VAL A 95 -10.11 4.90 15.90
CA VAL A 95 -9.21 5.01 17.06
C VAL A 95 -8.07 6.01 16.79
N LEU A 96 -7.56 6.06 15.56
CA LEU A 96 -6.55 7.03 15.15
C LEU A 96 -7.12 8.47 15.13
N GLY A 97 -8.35 8.65 14.66
CA GLY A 97 -9.04 9.94 14.65
C GLY A 97 -9.30 10.51 16.05
N TYR A 98 -9.77 9.68 16.99
CA TYR A 98 -10.02 10.10 18.38
C TYR A 98 -8.72 10.43 19.14
N ALA A 99 -7.62 9.73 18.84
CA ALA A 99 -6.32 10.00 19.42
C ALA A 99 -5.71 11.32 18.88
N LEU A 100 -5.89 11.60 17.58
CA LEU A 100 -5.38 12.83 16.96
C LEU A 100 -6.16 14.08 17.36
N THR A 101 -7.48 14.00 17.53
CA THR A 101 -8.29 15.11 18.05
C THR A 101 -8.00 15.40 19.53
N ALA A 102 -7.75 14.37 20.34
CA ALA A 102 -7.28 14.55 21.72
C ALA A 102 -5.89 15.22 21.80
N ILE A 103 -4.98 14.91 20.87
CA ILE A 103 -3.65 15.55 20.80
C ILE A 103 -3.74 17.00 20.31
N TYR A 104 -4.59 17.29 19.32
CA TYR A 104 -4.81 18.64 18.79
C TYR A 104 -5.35 19.60 19.87
N VAL A 105 -6.35 19.17 20.64
CA VAL A 105 -6.95 19.98 21.73
C VAL A 105 -5.94 20.25 22.86
N VAL A 106 -5.04 19.29 23.14
CA VAL A 106 -3.98 19.46 24.14
C VAL A 106 -2.85 20.39 23.64
N MET A 107 -2.51 20.33 22.35
CA MET A 107 -1.50 21.20 21.73
C MET A 107 -1.94 22.66 21.62
N GLU A 108 -3.23 22.92 21.38
CA GLU A 108 -3.78 24.27 21.29
C GLU A 108 -3.74 25.00 22.65
N VAL A 109 -4.08 24.30 23.74
CA VAL A 109 -3.97 24.81 25.12
C VAL A 109 -2.50 24.95 25.57
N TRP A 110 -1.60 24.09 25.06
CA TRP A 110 -0.16 24.16 25.33
C TRP A 110 0.53 25.32 24.60
N CYS A 111 0.17 25.58 23.34
CA CYS A 111 0.70 26.70 22.56
C CYS A 111 0.27 28.06 23.11
N ARG A 112 -0.96 28.18 23.61
CA ARG A 112 -1.51 29.45 24.13
C ARG A 112 -0.88 29.94 25.44
N ASN A 113 -0.24 29.05 26.21
CA ASN A 113 0.24 29.35 27.57
C ASN A 113 1.77 29.33 27.74
N ARG A 114 2.57 28.99 26.72
CA ARG A 114 4.04 28.75 26.85
C ARG A 114 4.97 29.59 25.98
N ILE A 115 4.47 30.51 25.15
CA ILE A 115 5.33 31.46 24.42
C ILE A 115 5.11 32.85 25.01
N PRO A 116 5.90 33.25 26.04
CA PRO A 116 5.87 34.62 26.52
C PRO A 116 6.64 35.50 25.51
N VAL A 117 5.94 36.38 24.81
CA VAL A 117 6.57 37.54 24.17
C VAL A 117 6.40 38.70 25.16
N GLU A 118 7.51 39.25 25.64
CA GLU A 118 7.51 40.39 26.56
C GLU A 118 6.88 41.62 25.89
N GLY A 119 5.95 42.28 26.61
CA GLY A 119 5.01 43.25 26.03
C GLY A 119 5.62 44.48 25.35
N ASN A 120 6.91 44.77 25.55
CA ASN A 120 7.60 45.93 24.97
C ASN A 120 8.70 45.57 23.95
N PHE A 121 8.83 44.30 23.55
CA PHE A 121 9.90 43.86 22.64
C PHE A 121 9.80 44.52 21.26
N GLY A 122 8.59 44.73 20.73
CA GLY A 122 8.36 45.44 19.46
C GLY A 122 8.74 46.92 19.53
N GLN A 123 8.34 47.63 20.59
CA GLN A 123 8.65 49.07 20.75
C GLN A 123 10.15 49.34 20.98
N THR A 124 10.85 48.44 21.66
CA THR A 124 12.29 48.57 21.91
C THR A 124 13.10 48.33 20.64
N TYR A 125 12.65 47.39 19.81
CA TYR A 125 13.23 47.13 18.49
C TYR A 125 12.99 48.31 17.53
N ASP A 126 11.77 48.85 17.49
CA ASP A 126 11.43 50.00 16.65
C ASP A 126 12.17 51.28 17.08
N SER A 127 12.37 51.49 18.39
CA SER A 127 13.11 52.64 18.94
C SER A 127 14.62 52.54 18.71
N LEU A 128 15.20 51.34 18.79
CA LEU A 128 16.59 51.08 18.40
C LEU A 128 16.78 51.26 16.90
N ASN A 129 15.83 50.80 16.08
CA ASN A 129 15.88 50.94 14.64
C ASN A 129 15.78 52.43 14.21
N GLN A 130 14.90 53.20 14.85
CA GLN A 130 14.83 54.65 14.63
C GLN A 130 16.09 55.40 15.08
N SER A 131 16.71 54.98 16.19
CA SER A 131 17.93 55.62 16.69
C SER A 131 19.15 55.32 15.80
N ILE A 132 19.24 54.10 15.27
CA ILE A 132 20.30 53.70 14.32
C ILE A 132 20.11 54.43 12.99
N HIS A 133 18.87 54.59 12.50
CA HIS A 133 18.58 55.37 11.30
C HIS A 133 18.79 56.88 11.47
N GLY A 134 18.60 57.43 12.68
CA GLY A 134 18.90 58.83 12.99
C GLY A 134 20.40 59.13 12.99
N LEU A 135 21.23 58.21 13.52
CA LEU A 135 22.69 58.36 13.59
C LEU A 135 23.38 58.16 12.22
N ASP A 136 22.84 57.32 11.35
CA ASP A 136 23.37 57.05 10.00
C ASP A 136 23.05 58.19 9.00
N GLY A 137 21.99 58.95 9.25
CA GLY A 137 21.54 60.07 8.40
C GLY A 137 22.34 61.36 8.59
N GLU A 138 22.98 61.58 9.75
CA GLU A 138 23.67 62.84 10.06
C GLU A 138 25.15 62.87 9.60
N PHE A 139 25.77 61.71 9.33
CA PHE A 139 27.16 61.63 8.87
C PHE A 139 27.40 60.51 7.83
N SER A 140 26.69 60.52 6.71
CA SER A 140 27.04 59.68 5.55
C SER A 140 27.27 60.53 4.29
N ALA A 141 28.47 60.41 3.72
CA ALA A 141 28.76 60.87 2.37
C ALA A 141 28.62 59.67 1.42
N ASN A 142 27.46 59.56 0.77
CA ASN A 142 27.17 58.48 -0.17
C ASN A 142 27.74 58.81 -1.56
N ILE A 143 28.63 57.97 -2.07
CA ILE A 143 29.08 57.99 -3.45
C ILE A 143 28.05 57.19 -4.27
N ASP A 144 27.19 57.88 -5.00
CA ASP A 144 26.17 57.25 -5.84
C ASP A 144 26.80 56.75 -7.15
N PHE A 145 26.89 55.43 -7.29
CA PHE A 145 27.20 54.79 -8.57
C PHE A 145 25.88 54.58 -9.33
N LYS A 146 25.67 55.34 -10.42
CA LYS A 146 24.57 55.06 -11.36
C LYS A 146 24.92 53.84 -12.20
N GLU A 147 24.46 52.67 -11.76
CA GLU A 147 24.47 51.47 -12.57
C GLU A 147 23.32 51.55 -13.59
N GLU A 148 23.65 51.80 -14.85
CA GLU A 148 22.69 51.82 -15.95
C GLU A 148 22.29 50.38 -16.29
N LYS A 149 21.30 49.85 -15.56
CA LYS A 149 20.74 48.52 -15.84
C LYS A 149 20.02 48.55 -17.19
N GLN A 150 20.70 48.09 -18.24
CA GLN A 150 20.04 47.74 -19.48
C GLN A 150 18.98 46.68 -19.15
N ALA A 151 17.71 47.06 -19.33
CA ALA A 151 16.57 46.16 -19.18
C ALA A 151 16.81 44.94 -20.08
N GLY A 152 16.89 43.76 -19.46
CA GLY A 152 17.05 42.51 -20.16
C GLY A 152 16.01 42.39 -21.27
N VAL A 153 16.51 42.23 -22.49
CA VAL A 153 15.76 42.02 -23.73
C VAL A 153 14.98 40.71 -23.61
N LEU A 154 13.77 40.74 -23.06
CA LEU A 154 12.74 39.72 -23.21
C LEU A 154 11.37 40.38 -23.03
N GLY A 155 10.73 40.65 -24.17
CA GLY A 155 9.49 41.42 -24.28
C GLY A 155 8.26 40.75 -23.68
N LEU A 156 8.05 40.90 -22.37
CA LEU A 156 6.72 40.85 -21.76
C LEU A 156 6.52 42.08 -20.88
N ASN A 157 5.72 43.01 -21.38
CA ASN A 157 5.34 44.26 -20.72
C ASN A 157 4.24 44.04 -19.64
N THR A 158 4.15 42.83 -19.08
CA THR A 158 3.22 42.49 -17.99
C THR A 158 3.92 42.65 -16.66
N SER A 159 3.39 43.49 -15.77
CA SER A 159 3.93 43.65 -14.42
C SER A 159 3.92 42.29 -13.71
N TRP A 160 5.09 41.86 -13.24
CA TRP A 160 5.28 40.61 -12.51
C TRP A 160 4.27 40.41 -11.37
N GLU A 161 3.89 41.51 -10.72
CA GLU A 161 2.86 41.56 -9.70
C GLU A 161 1.53 40.95 -10.19
N ARG A 162 1.06 41.36 -11.37
CA ARG A 162 -0.22 40.90 -11.95
C ARG A 162 -0.17 39.40 -12.27
N VAL A 163 0.92 38.93 -12.88
CA VAL A 163 1.11 37.50 -13.20
C VAL A 163 1.16 36.67 -11.92
N SER A 164 1.88 37.14 -10.90
CA SER A 164 2.00 36.43 -9.63
C SER A 164 0.68 36.32 -8.87
N THR A 165 -0.16 37.36 -8.90
CA THR A 165 -1.48 37.34 -8.27
C THR A 165 -2.44 36.43 -9.01
N GLU A 166 -2.47 36.47 -10.35
CA GLU A 166 -3.36 35.62 -11.14
C GLU A 166 -3.02 34.13 -10.99
N VAL A 167 -1.74 33.78 -11.01
CA VAL A 167 -1.28 32.40 -10.80
C VAL A 167 -1.63 31.92 -9.39
N ARG A 168 -1.39 32.75 -8.37
CA ARG A 168 -1.71 32.42 -6.98
C ARG A 168 -3.21 32.20 -6.78
N ASP A 169 -4.04 33.09 -7.32
CA ASP A 169 -5.49 33.01 -7.21
C ASP A 169 -6.05 31.79 -7.96
N TYR A 170 -5.44 31.43 -9.10
CA TYR A 170 -5.75 30.20 -9.82
C TYR A 170 -5.42 28.95 -8.98
N VAL A 171 -4.24 28.89 -8.37
CA VAL A 171 -3.80 27.75 -7.54
C VAL A 171 -4.73 27.56 -6.35
N TYR A 172 -5.04 28.62 -5.60
CA TYR A 172 -5.97 28.52 -4.46
C TYR A 172 -7.36 28.04 -4.87
N ARG A 173 -7.87 28.51 -6.02
CA ARG A 173 -9.17 28.08 -6.53
C ARG A 173 -9.18 26.60 -6.93
N GLN A 174 -8.08 26.08 -7.45
CA GLN A 174 -7.93 24.66 -7.77
C GLN A 174 -7.79 23.79 -6.50
N GLU A 175 -7.03 24.27 -5.51
CA GLU A 175 -6.90 23.61 -4.22
C GLU A 175 -8.25 23.46 -3.52
N ALA A 176 -9.04 24.54 -3.42
CA ALA A 176 -10.37 24.50 -2.79
C ALA A 176 -11.34 23.53 -3.51
N ARG A 177 -11.27 23.44 -4.85
CA ARG A 177 -12.06 22.47 -5.62
C ARG A 177 -11.61 21.03 -5.35
N LEU A 178 -10.31 20.79 -5.23
CA LEU A 178 -9.74 19.49 -4.91
C LEU A 178 -10.15 19.06 -3.50
N GLU A 179 -10.05 19.94 -2.51
CA GLU A 179 -10.48 19.68 -1.14
C GLU A 179 -11.97 19.36 -1.06
N TRP A 180 -12.82 20.14 -1.74
CA TRP A 180 -14.25 19.85 -1.82
C TRP A 180 -14.52 18.49 -2.48
N ALA A 181 -13.83 18.17 -3.58
CA ALA A 181 -13.98 16.89 -4.27
C ALA A 181 -13.52 15.70 -3.41
N LEU A 182 -12.41 15.86 -2.67
CA LEU A 182 -11.92 14.86 -1.72
C LEU A 182 -12.88 14.68 -0.54
N GLY A 183 -13.48 15.77 -0.04
CA GLY A 183 -14.53 15.72 0.98
C GLY A 183 -15.77 14.96 0.52
N LEU A 184 -16.27 15.27 -0.68
CA LEU A 184 -17.38 14.53 -1.30
C LEU A 184 -17.04 13.05 -1.48
N LEU A 185 -15.83 12.74 -1.98
CA LEU A 185 -15.35 11.37 -2.14
C LEU A 185 -15.28 10.64 -0.80
N HIS A 186 -14.82 11.29 0.27
CA HIS A 186 -14.81 10.72 1.62
C HIS A 186 -16.21 10.37 2.12
N VAL A 187 -17.20 11.25 1.90
CA VAL A 187 -18.60 10.97 2.26
C VAL A 187 -19.14 9.78 1.46
N LEU A 188 -18.90 9.75 0.14
CA LEU A 188 -19.32 8.62 -0.71
C LEU A 188 -18.64 7.31 -0.30
N LEU A 189 -17.34 7.35 0.00
CA LEU A 189 -16.57 6.20 0.51
C LEU A 189 -17.10 5.74 1.86
N SER A 190 -17.50 6.66 2.75
CA SER A 190 -18.08 6.29 4.04
C SER A 190 -19.38 5.50 3.87
N CYS A 191 -20.15 5.76 2.82
CA CYS A 191 -21.41 5.07 2.50
C CYS A 191 -21.18 3.64 1.93
N THR A 192 -19.94 3.25 1.60
CA THR A 192 -19.63 1.93 1.04
C THR A 192 -19.96 0.76 1.99
N PHE A 193 -20.11 1.00 3.31
CA PHE A 193 -20.54 -0.02 4.25
C PHE A 193 -21.92 -0.59 3.89
N LEU A 194 -22.82 0.21 3.33
CA LEU A 194 -24.14 -0.23 2.87
C LEU A 194 -24.01 -1.23 1.71
N LEU A 195 -23.07 -1.01 0.80
CA LEU A 195 -22.78 -1.93 -0.29
C LEU A 195 -22.24 -3.26 0.24
N VAL A 196 -21.39 -3.23 1.27
CA VAL A 196 -20.88 -4.45 1.92
C VAL A 196 -22.01 -5.21 2.62
N LEU A 197 -22.92 -4.52 3.30
CA LEU A 197 -24.10 -5.15 3.91
C LEU A 197 -24.99 -5.78 2.83
N HIS A 198 -25.36 -5.01 1.80
CA HIS A 198 -26.16 -5.49 0.68
C HIS A 198 -25.53 -6.71 0.01
N ALA A 199 -24.23 -6.67 -0.30
CA ALA A 199 -23.51 -7.81 -0.89
C ALA A 199 -23.49 -9.04 0.03
N SER A 200 -23.42 -8.85 1.35
CA SER A 200 -23.45 -9.93 2.34
C SER A 200 -24.83 -10.59 2.40
N PHE A 201 -25.90 -9.78 2.44
CA PHE A 201 -27.28 -10.28 2.40
C PHE A 201 -27.58 -10.97 1.06
N SER A 202 -27.21 -10.37 -0.06
CA SER A 202 -27.38 -10.96 -1.40
C SER A 202 -26.66 -12.30 -1.53
N TYR A 203 -25.43 -12.42 -1.00
CA TYR A 203 -24.70 -13.69 -0.97
C TYR A 203 -25.43 -14.74 -0.12
N MET A 204 -25.89 -14.35 1.09
CA MET A 204 -26.62 -15.24 1.98
C MET A 204 -27.90 -15.76 1.34
N ASP A 205 -28.62 -14.86 0.68
CA ASP A 205 -29.88 -15.17 0.00
C ASP A 205 -29.64 -16.14 -1.17
N SER A 206 -28.68 -15.82 -2.04
CA SER A 206 -28.28 -16.69 -3.16
C SER A 206 -27.79 -18.06 -2.68
N TYR A 207 -27.07 -18.10 -1.56
CA TYR A 207 -26.56 -19.32 -0.95
C TYR A 207 -27.68 -20.28 -0.48
N ASN A 208 -28.78 -19.71 0.02
CA ASN A 208 -29.92 -20.45 0.54
C ASN A 208 -30.95 -20.79 -0.55
N HIS A 209 -31.09 -19.97 -1.58
CA HIS A 209 -32.02 -20.21 -2.68
C HIS A 209 -31.41 -21.12 -3.76
N ASP A 210 -30.24 -20.80 -4.30
CA ASP A 210 -29.60 -21.58 -5.37
C ASP A 210 -28.64 -22.65 -4.80
N ILE A 211 -28.76 -23.89 -5.30
CA ILE A 211 -27.92 -25.03 -4.91
C ILE A 211 -26.61 -25.04 -5.71
N ARG A 212 -26.60 -24.46 -6.91
CA ARG A 212 -25.45 -24.42 -7.82
C ARG A 212 -24.52 -23.25 -7.53
N PHE A 213 -25.05 -22.16 -6.99
CA PHE A 213 -24.31 -20.97 -6.61
C PHE A 213 -23.14 -21.31 -5.68
N ASP A 214 -21.90 -20.97 -6.06
CA ASP A 214 -20.67 -21.16 -5.24
C ASP A 214 -20.51 -22.60 -4.66
N ASN A 215 -20.99 -23.61 -5.40
CA ASN A 215 -20.93 -25.02 -5.00
C ASN A 215 -19.80 -25.77 -5.72
N ILE A 216 -18.56 -25.37 -5.44
CA ILE A 216 -17.35 -25.89 -6.10
C ILE A 216 -16.30 -26.41 -5.10
N TYR A 217 -16.66 -26.57 -3.82
CA TYR A 217 -15.71 -26.92 -2.76
C TYR A 217 -15.84 -28.39 -2.34
N ILE A 218 -14.70 -29.06 -2.17
CA ILE A 218 -14.65 -30.39 -1.54
C ILE A 218 -14.56 -30.22 -0.04
N SER A 219 -15.63 -30.59 0.66
CA SER A 219 -15.70 -30.61 2.12
C SER A 219 -15.25 -31.95 2.70
N THR A 220 -15.08 -32.00 4.01
CA THR A 220 -14.82 -33.25 4.74
C THR A 220 -15.96 -34.26 4.58
N TYR A 221 -17.21 -33.79 4.55
CA TYR A 221 -18.39 -34.62 4.33
C TYR A 221 -18.41 -35.24 2.93
N PHE A 222 -17.91 -34.53 1.90
CA PHE A 222 -17.73 -35.10 0.56
C PHE A 222 -16.80 -36.33 0.58
N CYS A 223 -15.69 -36.23 1.30
CA CYS A 223 -14.75 -37.35 1.46
C CYS A 223 -15.39 -38.53 2.21
N GLN A 224 -16.19 -38.27 3.24
CA GLN A 224 -16.91 -39.32 3.98
C GLN A 224 -17.92 -40.09 3.11
N ILE A 225 -18.62 -39.39 2.20
CA ILE A 225 -19.52 -40.05 1.23
C ILE A 225 -18.72 -40.99 0.31
N ASP A 226 -17.58 -40.52 -0.19
CA ASP A 226 -16.72 -41.29 -1.09
C ASP A 226 -16.16 -42.55 -0.40
N ASP A 227 -15.65 -42.41 0.83
CA ASP A 227 -15.16 -43.53 1.64
C ASP A 227 -16.26 -44.56 1.93
N ARG A 228 -17.48 -44.11 2.21
CA ARG A 228 -18.63 -45.02 2.41
C ARG A 228 -18.97 -45.78 1.13
N ARG A 229 -18.98 -45.12 -0.02
CA ARG A 229 -19.24 -45.79 -1.32
C ARG A 229 -18.12 -46.75 -1.70
N LYS A 230 -16.87 -46.40 -1.38
CA LYS A 230 -15.70 -47.27 -1.56
C LYS A 230 -15.84 -48.57 -0.76
N LYS A 231 -16.24 -48.49 0.51
CA LYS A 231 -16.51 -49.67 1.35
C LYS A 231 -17.64 -50.55 0.79
N LEU A 232 -18.61 -49.95 0.12
CA LEU A 232 -19.73 -50.64 -0.52
C LEU A 232 -19.42 -51.16 -1.94
N GLY A 233 -18.17 -51.01 -2.42
CA GLY A 233 -17.81 -51.40 -3.79
C GLY A 233 -18.49 -50.59 -4.90
N LYS A 234 -19.16 -49.48 -4.56
CA LYS A 234 -19.80 -48.58 -5.53
C LYS A 234 -18.74 -47.69 -6.19
N ARG A 235 -19.05 -47.15 -7.37
CA ARG A 235 -18.18 -46.17 -8.07
C ARG A 235 -17.85 -44.97 -7.16
N THR A 236 -16.56 -44.62 -7.10
CA THR A 236 -16.00 -43.50 -6.34
C THR A 236 -15.56 -42.34 -7.23
N LEU A 237 -15.46 -41.15 -6.65
CA LEU A 237 -14.95 -39.93 -7.29
C LEU A 237 -13.48 -39.67 -6.99
N LEU A 238 -12.95 -40.04 -5.82
CA LEU A 238 -11.54 -39.85 -5.48
C LEU A 238 -10.71 -41.08 -5.89
N PRO A 239 -9.49 -40.90 -6.45
CA PRO A 239 -8.81 -39.63 -6.75
C PRO A 239 -9.44 -38.88 -7.95
N LEU A 240 -9.40 -37.54 -7.90
CA LEU A 240 -9.92 -36.70 -8.98
C LEU A 240 -9.06 -36.82 -10.24
N ARG A 241 -9.72 -36.88 -11.41
CA ARG A 241 -9.01 -36.84 -12.70
C ARG A 241 -8.36 -35.48 -12.89
N LYS A 242 -7.21 -35.42 -13.57
CA LYS A 242 -6.51 -34.15 -13.87
C LYS A 242 -7.39 -33.11 -14.58
N ALA A 243 -8.37 -33.57 -15.36
CA ALA A 243 -9.32 -32.73 -16.07
C ALA A 243 -10.47 -32.19 -15.19
N GLU A 244 -10.74 -32.82 -14.05
CA GLU A 244 -11.77 -32.48 -13.05
C GLU A 244 -11.16 -31.63 -11.91
N ALA A 245 -9.91 -31.90 -11.53
CA ALA A 245 -9.22 -31.19 -10.46
C ALA A 245 -9.16 -29.67 -10.67
N LYS A 246 -9.18 -29.20 -11.93
CA LYS A 246 -9.19 -27.76 -12.27
C LYS A 246 -10.50 -27.06 -11.91
N THR A 247 -11.62 -27.79 -11.84
CA THR A 247 -12.96 -27.20 -11.63
C THR A 247 -13.41 -27.19 -10.17
N VAL A 248 -12.66 -27.84 -9.27
CA VAL A 248 -13.06 -28.03 -7.87
C VAL A 248 -11.98 -27.51 -6.93
N ILE A 249 -12.37 -26.79 -5.88
CA ILE A 249 -11.48 -26.12 -4.93
C ILE A 249 -11.37 -26.92 -3.64
N PHE A 250 -10.14 -27.06 -3.14
CA PHE A 250 -9.87 -27.59 -1.82
C PHE A 250 -9.75 -26.44 -0.81
N PRO A 251 -10.62 -26.36 0.21
CA PRO A 251 -10.64 -25.23 1.15
C PRO A 251 -9.30 -24.99 1.85
N CYS A 252 -8.60 -26.05 2.28
CA CYS A 252 -7.40 -25.96 3.11
C CYS A 252 -6.08 -25.89 2.33
N LYS A 253 -6.08 -25.86 0.99
CA LYS A 253 -4.83 -25.75 0.21
C LYS A 253 -4.41 -24.29 0.09
N PRO A 254 -3.18 -23.88 0.44
CA PRO A 254 -2.75 -22.48 0.36
C PRO A 254 -2.57 -21.96 -1.08
N THR A 255 -2.73 -22.81 -2.09
CA THR A 255 -2.59 -22.44 -3.49
C THR A 255 -3.86 -21.77 -4.03
N ILE A 256 -3.70 -20.63 -4.71
CA ILE A 256 -4.77 -19.94 -5.44
C ILE A 256 -5.11 -20.74 -6.70
N GLN A 257 -6.38 -21.09 -6.88
CA GLN A 257 -6.85 -21.87 -8.03
C GLN A 257 -7.24 -20.97 -9.21
N ALA A 258 -7.25 -21.52 -10.42
CA ALA A 258 -7.50 -20.76 -11.66
C ALA A 258 -8.83 -19.98 -11.66
N SER A 259 -9.88 -20.51 -11.04
CA SER A 259 -11.17 -19.82 -10.88
C SER A 259 -11.09 -18.62 -9.95
N GLU A 260 -10.25 -18.68 -8.92
CA GLU A 260 -10.02 -17.59 -7.97
C GLU A 260 -9.08 -16.53 -8.56
N MET A 261 -8.12 -16.97 -9.39
CA MET A 261 -7.19 -16.09 -10.09
C MET A 261 -7.91 -15.09 -11.01
N SER A 262 -9.02 -15.48 -11.64
CA SER A 262 -9.79 -14.55 -12.46
C SER A 262 -10.30 -13.34 -11.68
N ASN A 263 -10.71 -13.54 -10.43
CA ASN A 263 -11.14 -12.44 -9.56
C ASN A 263 -9.93 -11.60 -9.15
N VAL A 264 -8.84 -12.23 -8.72
CA VAL A 264 -7.59 -11.52 -8.34
C VAL A 264 -7.07 -10.66 -9.50
N VAL A 265 -7.08 -11.17 -10.73
CA VAL A 265 -6.62 -10.43 -11.92
C VAL A 265 -7.50 -9.23 -12.20
N ARG A 266 -8.84 -9.34 -12.08
CA ARG A 266 -9.75 -8.21 -12.27
C ARG A 266 -9.46 -7.09 -11.27
N GLU A 267 -9.35 -7.43 -10.00
CA GLU A 267 -9.11 -6.44 -8.94
C GLU A 267 -7.71 -5.83 -9.07
N LEU A 268 -6.70 -6.63 -9.43
CA LEU A 268 -5.35 -6.11 -9.70
C LEU A 268 -5.35 -5.14 -10.90
N LEU A 269 -6.12 -5.43 -11.94
CA LEU A 269 -6.29 -4.55 -13.09
C LEU A 269 -6.94 -3.22 -12.69
N GLU A 270 -7.91 -3.25 -11.77
CA GLU A 270 -8.51 -2.03 -11.20
C GLU A 270 -7.51 -1.22 -10.35
N THR A 271 -6.53 -1.85 -9.70
CA THR A 271 -5.47 -1.14 -8.95
C THR A 271 -4.35 -0.56 -9.82
N LEU A 272 -4.23 -1.00 -11.07
CA LEU A 272 -3.13 -0.65 -11.97
C LEU A 272 -3.01 0.86 -12.27
N PRO A 273 -4.10 1.62 -12.50
CA PRO A 273 -4.00 3.07 -12.74
C PRO A 273 -3.39 3.84 -11.57
N ILE A 274 -3.71 3.45 -10.33
CA ILE A 274 -3.21 4.10 -9.11
C ILE A 274 -1.71 3.83 -8.96
N LEU A 275 -1.28 2.59 -9.25
CA LEU A 275 0.13 2.23 -9.25
C LEU A 275 0.91 3.00 -10.33
N LEU A 276 0.35 3.09 -11.54
CA LEU A 276 0.96 3.86 -12.64
C LEU A 276 1.09 5.34 -12.28
N LEU A 277 0.05 5.94 -11.69
CA LEU A 277 0.07 7.33 -11.24
C LEU A 277 1.18 7.56 -10.21
N LEU A 278 1.34 6.68 -9.22
CA LEU A 278 2.43 6.76 -8.25
C LEU A 278 3.80 6.75 -8.95
N VAL A 279 4.00 5.82 -9.88
CA VAL A 279 5.27 5.68 -10.63
C VAL A 279 5.56 6.94 -11.44
N VAL A 280 4.56 7.52 -12.11
CA VAL A 280 4.70 8.76 -12.88
C VAL A 280 5.05 9.93 -11.95
N LEU A 281 4.35 10.07 -10.81
CA LEU A 281 4.63 11.16 -9.84
C LEU A 281 6.03 11.05 -9.25
N CYS A 282 6.47 9.84 -8.87
CA CYS A 282 7.83 9.62 -8.40
C CYS A 282 8.87 9.89 -9.50
N GLY A 283 8.59 9.51 -10.75
CA GLY A 283 9.45 9.82 -11.89
C GLY A 283 9.55 11.31 -12.18
N LEU A 284 8.45 12.05 -12.04
CA LEU A 284 8.41 13.50 -12.19
C LEU A 284 9.20 14.22 -11.09
N ASP A 285 9.07 13.80 -9.83
CA ASP A 285 9.87 14.35 -8.71
C ASP A 285 11.37 14.16 -8.99
N TRP A 286 11.78 12.94 -9.38
CA TRP A 286 13.16 12.65 -9.73
C TRP A 286 13.67 13.49 -10.91
N ALA A 287 12.85 13.63 -11.96
CA ALA A 287 13.21 14.42 -13.14
C ALA A 287 13.35 15.91 -12.79
N LEU A 288 12.41 16.48 -12.04
CA LEU A 288 12.43 17.89 -11.62
C LEU A 288 13.63 18.18 -10.72
N TYR A 289 13.88 17.31 -9.73
CA TYR A 289 15.05 17.42 -8.87
C TYR A 289 16.34 17.44 -9.70
N SER A 290 16.48 16.49 -10.64
CA SER A 290 17.67 16.38 -11.49
C SER A 290 17.87 17.61 -12.38
N ILE A 291 16.78 18.15 -12.97
CA ILE A 291 16.83 19.36 -13.79
C ILE A 291 17.29 20.56 -12.96
N PHE A 292 16.67 20.79 -11.80
CA PHE A 292 17.02 21.93 -10.96
C PHE A 292 18.43 21.83 -10.37
N ASP A 293 18.88 20.62 -10.02
CA ASP A 293 20.25 20.40 -9.55
C ASP A 293 21.29 20.65 -10.66
N THR A 294 20.98 20.21 -11.88
CA THR A 294 21.82 20.47 -13.07
C THR A 294 21.93 21.97 -13.35
N ILE A 295 20.80 22.70 -13.32
CA ILE A 295 20.78 24.17 -13.48
C ILE A 295 21.62 24.83 -12.40
N ARG A 296 21.51 24.37 -11.15
CA ARG A 296 22.26 24.94 -10.04
C ARG A 296 23.77 24.80 -10.21
N HIS A 297 24.22 23.61 -10.64
CA HIS A 297 25.65 23.34 -10.81
C HIS A 297 26.27 24.06 -12.02
N HIS A 298 25.53 24.17 -13.13
CA HIS A 298 26.06 24.77 -14.36
C HIS A 298 25.86 26.27 -14.49
N SER A 299 24.91 26.87 -13.75
CA SER A 299 24.61 28.30 -13.85
C SER A 299 25.26 29.14 -12.74
N PHE A 300 26.06 28.56 -11.84
CA PHE A 300 26.74 29.31 -10.79
C PHE A 300 27.82 30.25 -11.38
N LEU A 301 27.69 31.55 -11.09
CA LEU A 301 28.61 32.60 -11.50
C LEU A 301 28.99 33.44 -10.27
N GLN A 302 30.30 33.64 -10.08
CA GLN A 302 30.87 34.52 -9.07
C GLN A 302 31.74 35.57 -9.75
N TYR A 303 31.32 36.83 -9.69
CA TYR A 303 32.08 37.96 -10.19
C TYR A 303 32.73 38.66 -9.00
N SER A 304 34.05 38.89 -9.07
CA SER A 304 34.77 39.70 -8.07
C SER A 304 35.28 40.95 -8.75
N PHE A 305 34.67 42.09 -8.45
CA PHE A 305 35.16 43.40 -8.88
C PHE A 305 35.98 44.01 -7.73
N ARG A 306 37.26 44.28 -7.99
CA ARG A 306 38.14 44.99 -7.06
C ARG A 306 38.45 46.38 -7.61
N SER A 307 38.02 47.42 -6.90
CA SER A 307 38.44 48.80 -7.18
C SER A 307 39.13 49.40 -5.96
N SER A 308 40.24 50.09 -6.16
CA SER A 308 41.00 50.77 -5.10
C SER A 308 41.15 52.26 -5.43
N HIS A 309 40.53 53.13 -4.62
CA HIS A 309 40.66 54.58 -4.73
C HIS A 309 41.27 55.16 -3.46
N LYS A 310 42.33 55.97 -3.60
CA LYS A 310 43.02 56.64 -2.48
C LYS A 310 42.98 58.15 -2.71
N LEU A 311 42.18 58.87 -1.91
CA LEU A 311 42.13 60.33 -1.93
C LEU A 311 42.83 60.87 -0.68
N GLU A 312 43.93 61.60 -0.86
CA GLU A 312 44.70 62.21 0.22
C GLU A 312 44.69 63.73 0.09
N VAL A 313 44.07 64.42 1.05
CA VAL A 313 43.96 65.89 1.05
C VAL A 313 44.95 66.50 2.03
N LYS A 314 45.92 67.27 1.52
CA LYS A 314 46.93 67.98 2.33
C LYS A 314 46.60 69.46 2.44
N VAL A 315 46.26 69.91 3.65
CA VAL A 315 46.02 71.34 3.95
C VAL A 315 47.36 72.00 4.29
N GLY A 316 47.72 73.10 3.62
CA GLY A 316 48.94 73.89 3.88
C GLY A 316 48.72 75.08 4.81
N GLY A 317 49.77 75.53 5.51
CA GLY A 317 49.75 76.69 6.43
C GLY A 317 49.58 76.35 7.92
N ASP A 318 49.98 77.28 8.79
CA ASP A 318 50.01 77.12 10.26
C ASP A 318 49.00 78.00 11.02
N SER A 319 48.03 78.58 10.29
CA SER A 319 46.95 79.37 10.90
C SER A 319 46.02 78.50 11.75
N MET A 320 45.30 79.13 12.69
CA MET A 320 44.29 78.44 13.51
C MET A 320 43.21 77.77 12.64
N LEU A 321 42.85 78.38 11.51
CA LEU A 321 41.96 77.83 10.50
C LEU A 321 42.56 76.61 9.79
N ALA A 322 43.84 76.64 9.40
CA ALA A 322 44.51 75.49 8.79
C ALA A 322 44.61 74.31 9.78
N ARG A 323 44.78 74.58 11.08
CA ARG A 323 44.75 73.57 12.15
C ARG A 323 43.37 72.97 12.37
N LEU A 324 42.31 73.77 12.28
CA LEU A 324 40.92 73.29 12.31
C LEU A 324 40.59 72.45 11.07
N LEU A 325 40.91 72.96 9.88
CA LEU A 325 40.69 72.26 8.61
C LEU A 325 41.47 70.95 8.52
N ARG A 326 42.71 70.90 9.02
CA ARG A 326 43.49 69.64 9.06
C ARG A 326 42.87 68.62 10.02
N LYS A 327 42.17 69.07 11.07
CA LYS A 327 41.43 68.19 12.00
C LYS A 327 40.05 67.79 11.49
N THR A 328 39.36 68.60 10.70
CA THR A 328 38.03 68.27 10.15
C THR A 328 38.13 67.52 8.82
N ILE A 329 39.09 67.87 7.95
CA ILE A 329 39.31 67.25 6.63
C ILE A 329 40.15 65.96 6.74
N GLY A 330 40.83 65.72 7.87
CA GLY A 330 41.46 64.43 8.16
C GLY A 330 40.46 63.26 8.14
N ALA A 331 39.17 63.53 8.38
CA ALA A 331 38.08 62.57 8.25
C ALA A 331 37.70 62.23 6.79
N LEU A 332 38.18 63.01 5.81
CA LEU A 332 37.97 62.79 4.37
C LEU A 332 39.14 62.03 3.70
N ASN A 333 40.16 61.64 4.48
CA ASN A 333 41.26 60.82 4.00
C ASN A 333 40.77 59.36 3.88
N THR A 334 40.01 59.10 2.83
CA THR A 334 39.33 57.82 2.62
C THR A 334 40.11 56.99 1.61
N SER A 335 40.72 55.90 2.07
CA SER A 335 41.12 54.81 1.20
C SER A 335 39.99 53.79 1.16
N SER A 336 39.29 53.67 0.03
CA SER A 336 38.29 52.63 -0.17
C SER A 336 38.85 51.56 -1.11
N GLU A 337 39.12 50.38 -0.54
CA GLU A 337 39.17 49.14 -1.32
C GLU A 337 37.74 48.58 -1.34
N THR A 338 37.03 48.79 -2.45
CA THR A 338 35.73 48.16 -2.66
C THR A 338 35.96 46.83 -3.36
N VAL A 339 35.90 45.76 -2.56
CA VAL A 339 35.81 44.39 -3.06
C VAL A 339 34.33 44.03 -3.14
N MET A 340 33.77 44.18 -4.33
CA MET A 340 32.39 43.79 -4.60
C MET A 340 32.38 42.37 -5.14
N GLU A 341 32.18 41.40 -4.25
CA GLU A 341 31.91 40.01 -4.61
C GLU A 341 30.41 39.85 -4.83
N SER A 342 30.00 39.74 -6.10
CA SER A 342 28.62 39.41 -6.46
C SER A 342 28.54 37.94 -6.89
N ASN A 343 27.66 37.19 -6.22
CA ASN A 343 27.33 35.84 -6.62
C ASN A 343 25.84 35.77 -7.02
N ASN A 344 25.52 34.85 -7.91
CA ASN A 344 24.14 34.64 -8.34
C ASN A 344 23.42 33.53 -7.53
N MET A 345 23.99 33.11 -6.39
CA MET A 345 23.40 32.13 -5.45
C MET A 345 21.95 32.40 -5.06
N PRO A 346 21.52 33.67 -4.82
CA PRO A 346 20.13 33.97 -4.49
C PRO A 346 19.16 33.71 -5.65
N CYS A 347 19.67 33.68 -6.88
CA CYS A 347 18.89 33.51 -8.11
C CYS A 347 18.85 32.05 -8.59
N LEU A 348 19.66 31.16 -7.98
CA LEU A 348 19.73 29.75 -8.36
C LEU A 348 18.64 28.94 -7.65
N PRO A 349 17.98 28.00 -8.35
CA PRO A 349 16.99 27.13 -7.71
C PRO A 349 17.64 26.29 -6.61
N GLN A 350 16.94 26.12 -5.50
CA GLN A 350 17.28 25.17 -4.45
C GLN A 350 16.41 23.92 -4.63
N PRO A 351 16.94 22.83 -5.24
CA PRO A 351 16.16 21.62 -5.44
C PRO A 351 15.90 20.95 -4.08
N VAL A 352 14.62 20.84 -3.71
CA VAL A 352 14.18 20.07 -2.54
C VAL A 352 13.50 18.81 -3.05
N GLY A 353 14.15 17.66 -2.90
CA GLY A 353 13.57 16.36 -3.25
C GLY A 353 12.66 15.83 -2.14
N LEU A 354 11.74 14.91 -2.47
CA LEU A 354 10.93 14.25 -1.46
C LEU A 354 11.81 13.40 -0.51
N ASP A 355 11.57 13.54 0.78
CA ASP A 355 12.19 12.68 1.79
C ASP A 355 11.86 11.20 1.55
N ALA A 356 12.79 10.29 1.89
CA ALA A 356 12.53 8.85 1.88
C ALA A 356 11.27 8.47 2.68
N ARG A 357 10.97 9.21 3.76
CA ARG A 357 9.74 9.03 4.56
C ARG A 357 8.47 9.43 3.81
N ALA A 358 8.54 10.41 2.91
CA ALA A 358 7.41 10.83 2.09
C ALA A 358 7.11 9.77 1.02
N TYR A 359 8.15 9.25 0.35
CA TYR A 359 8.04 8.12 -0.58
C TYR A 359 7.41 6.89 0.08
N TRP A 360 7.87 6.49 1.26
CA TRP A 360 7.27 5.37 1.99
C TRP A 360 5.82 5.61 2.40
N ARG A 361 5.46 6.84 2.80
CA ARG A 361 4.07 7.20 3.13
C ARG A 361 3.14 7.09 1.92
N ALA A 362 3.62 7.41 0.71
CA ALA A 362 2.85 7.26 -0.52
C ALA A 362 2.78 5.80 -1.02
N ALA A 363 3.89 5.07 -0.93
CA ALA A 363 3.98 3.70 -1.45
C ALA A 363 3.29 2.65 -0.56
N LEU A 364 3.34 2.81 0.76
CA LEU A 364 2.83 1.81 1.71
C LEU A 364 1.33 1.52 1.58
N PRO A 365 0.43 2.51 1.41
CA PRO A 365 -1.00 2.26 1.18
C PRO A 365 -1.26 1.46 -0.10
N ILE A 366 -0.51 1.73 -1.17
CA ILE A 366 -0.64 1.04 -2.46
C ILE A 366 -0.10 -0.39 -2.36
N GLY A 367 1.05 -0.58 -1.70
CA GLY A 367 1.57 -1.92 -1.41
C GLY A 367 0.61 -2.75 -0.54
N LEU A 368 0.00 -2.13 0.47
CA LEU A 368 -1.03 -2.77 1.28
C LEU A 368 -2.28 -3.12 0.46
N LEU A 369 -2.71 -2.25 -0.46
CA LEU A 369 -3.84 -2.50 -1.35
C LEU A 369 -3.58 -3.74 -2.22
N VAL A 370 -2.41 -3.83 -2.86
CA VAL A 370 -2.01 -5.00 -3.66
C VAL A 370 -1.98 -6.26 -2.81
N CYS A 371 -1.45 -6.19 -1.59
CA CYS A 371 -1.46 -7.31 -0.65
C CYS A 371 -2.89 -7.77 -0.33
N LEU A 372 -3.81 -6.84 -0.08
CA LEU A 372 -5.22 -7.15 0.18
C LEU A 372 -5.91 -7.79 -1.03
N CYS A 373 -5.62 -7.37 -2.26
CA CYS A 373 -6.12 -8.02 -3.48
C CYS A 373 -5.68 -9.49 -3.57
N LEU A 374 -4.46 -9.82 -3.12
CA LEU A 374 -4.00 -11.21 -3.06
C LEU A 374 -4.70 -11.99 -1.93
N LEU A 375 -4.88 -11.37 -0.76
CA LEU A 375 -5.54 -12.00 0.38
C LEU A 375 -7.06 -12.21 0.16
N GLN A 376 -7.68 -11.46 -0.75
CA GLN A 376 -9.11 -11.52 -1.06
C GLN A 376 -9.59 -12.92 -1.46
N ALA A 377 -8.76 -13.70 -2.18
CA ALA A 377 -9.08 -15.08 -2.53
C ALA A 377 -9.37 -15.93 -1.28
N PHE A 378 -8.58 -15.74 -0.21
CA PHE A 378 -8.79 -16.41 1.07
C PHE A 378 -10.01 -15.84 1.81
N GLY A 379 -10.30 -14.55 1.67
CA GLY A 379 -11.52 -13.93 2.18
C GLY A 379 -12.80 -14.57 1.61
N TYR A 380 -12.83 -14.88 0.31
CA TYR A 380 -13.96 -15.57 -0.30
C TYR A 380 -14.13 -17.01 0.20
N ARG A 381 -13.02 -17.73 0.43
CA ARG A 381 -13.07 -19.05 1.06
C ARG A 381 -13.62 -18.97 2.48
N LEU A 382 -13.16 -17.98 3.25
CA LEU A 382 -13.65 -17.76 4.61
C LEU A 382 -15.15 -17.46 4.63
N ARG A 383 -15.64 -16.62 3.70
CA ARG A 383 -17.08 -16.34 3.54
C ARG A 383 -17.90 -17.64 3.34
N ARG A 384 -17.40 -18.56 2.50
CA ARG A 384 -18.05 -19.86 2.27
C ARG A 384 -18.08 -20.73 3.53
N VAL A 385 -16.98 -20.76 4.29
CA VAL A 385 -16.86 -21.51 5.55
C VAL A 385 -17.82 -20.97 6.60
N ILE A 386 -17.92 -19.64 6.72
CA ILE A 386 -18.88 -18.98 7.63
C ILE A 386 -20.31 -19.39 7.26
N ALA A 387 -20.70 -19.31 5.99
CA ALA A 387 -22.04 -19.72 5.55
C ALA A 387 -22.32 -21.22 5.81
N ALA A 388 -21.32 -22.08 5.63
CA ALA A 388 -21.44 -23.50 5.93
C ALA A 388 -21.64 -23.79 7.44
N PHE A 389 -21.00 -23.00 8.30
CA PHE A 389 -21.15 -23.10 9.75
C PHE A 389 -22.57 -22.74 10.22
N TYR A 390 -23.15 -21.67 9.70
CA TYR A 390 -24.49 -21.22 10.09
C TYR A 390 -25.63 -22.05 9.47
N PHE A 391 -25.45 -22.61 8.26
CA PHE A 391 -26.49 -23.35 7.55
C PHE A 391 -26.09 -24.82 7.26
N PRO A 392 -25.88 -25.66 8.30
CA PRO A 392 -25.34 -27.01 8.13
C PRO A 392 -26.31 -27.95 7.37
N LYS A 393 -27.62 -27.78 7.55
CA LYS A 393 -28.64 -28.57 6.82
C LYS A 393 -28.64 -28.27 5.32
N ARG A 394 -28.51 -26.99 4.96
CA ARG A 394 -28.40 -26.57 3.54
C ARG A 394 -27.09 -27.05 2.94
N GLU A 395 -26.00 -26.98 3.69
CA GLU A 395 -24.69 -27.41 3.23
C GLU A 395 -24.65 -28.91 2.88
N LYS A 396 -25.22 -29.79 3.72
CA LYS A 396 -25.32 -31.23 3.42
C LYS A 396 -26.04 -31.49 2.09
N LYS A 397 -27.16 -30.82 1.83
CA LYS A 397 -27.92 -30.94 0.57
C LYS A 397 -27.08 -30.51 -0.64
N ARG A 398 -26.34 -29.40 -0.51
CA ARG A 398 -25.46 -28.88 -1.57
C ARG A 398 -24.31 -29.82 -1.89
N ILE A 399 -23.68 -30.41 -0.86
CA ILE A 399 -22.60 -31.38 -1.03
C ILE A 399 -23.11 -32.65 -1.71
N LEU A 400 -24.29 -33.16 -1.31
CA LEU A 400 -24.90 -34.32 -1.95
C LEU A 400 -25.22 -34.04 -3.43
N PHE A 401 -25.78 -32.87 -3.73
CA PHE A 401 -26.02 -32.43 -5.10
C PHE A 401 -24.72 -32.35 -5.91
N LEU A 402 -23.66 -31.74 -5.36
CA LEU A 402 -22.35 -31.64 -6.02
C LEU A 402 -21.75 -33.02 -6.30
N TYR A 403 -21.83 -33.93 -5.34
CA TYR A 403 -21.33 -35.30 -5.49
C TYR A 403 -22.05 -36.04 -6.63
N ASN A 404 -23.39 -35.99 -6.64
CA ASN A 404 -24.20 -36.62 -7.69
C ASN A 404 -23.99 -35.96 -9.07
N ASP A 405 -23.85 -34.64 -9.12
CA ASP A 405 -23.56 -33.90 -10.36
C ASP A 405 -22.18 -34.27 -10.93
N LEU A 406 -21.15 -34.40 -10.08
CA LEU A 406 -19.83 -34.86 -10.50
C LEU A 406 -19.83 -36.31 -11.00
N LEU A 407 -20.59 -37.21 -10.36
CA LEU A 407 -20.77 -38.58 -10.86
C LEU A 407 -21.41 -38.60 -12.25
N LYS A 408 -22.48 -37.83 -12.45
CA LYS A 408 -23.15 -37.70 -13.76
C LYS A 408 -22.20 -37.13 -14.81
N LYS A 409 -21.46 -36.07 -14.47
CA LYS A 409 -20.44 -35.46 -15.34
C LYS A 409 -19.32 -36.43 -15.68
N ARG A 410 -18.88 -37.28 -14.74
CA ARG A 410 -17.85 -38.30 -14.99
C ARG A 410 -18.35 -39.38 -15.94
N ALA A 411 -19.59 -39.86 -15.77
CA ALA A 411 -20.22 -40.82 -16.68
C ALA A 411 -20.41 -40.25 -18.09
N ALA A 412 -20.81 -38.98 -18.20
CA ALA A 412 -21.03 -38.30 -19.49
C ALA A 412 -19.76 -37.59 -20.03
N PHE A 413 -18.61 -37.70 -19.37
CA PHE A 413 -17.42 -36.88 -19.62
C PHE A 413 -16.96 -36.98 -21.08
N THR A 414 -16.82 -38.21 -21.57
CA THR A 414 -16.32 -38.48 -22.92
C THR A 414 -17.31 -37.97 -23.97
N LYS A 415 -18.62 -38.07 -23.73
CA LYS A 415 -19.67 -37.53 -24.63
C LYS A 415 -19.68 -36.01 -24.65
N LEU A 416 -19.62 -35.35 -23.49
CA LEU A 416 -19.70 -33.90 -23.35
C LEU A 416 -18.45 -33.18 -23.87
N ARG A 417 -17.25 -33.76 -23.67
CA ARG A 417 -15.99 -33.11 -24.07
C ARG A 417 -15.45 -33.57 -25.42
N ARG A 418 -16.11 -34.49 -26.13
CA ARG A 418 -15.64 -35.02 -27.43
C ARG A 418 -15.37 -33.91 -28.45
N ALA A 419 -16.30 -32.97 -28.62
CA ALA A 419 -16.13 -31.87 -29.58
C ALA A 419 -14.87 -31.03 -29.28
N ALA A 420 -14.60 -30.75 -28.01
CA ALA A 420 -13.40 -30.04 -27.59
C ALA A 420 -12.12 -30.88 -27.81
N ILE A 421 -12.16 -32.18 -27.53
CA ILE A 421 -11.04 -33.12 -27.78
C ILE A 421 -10.73 -33.19 -29.28
N LEU A 422 -11.74 -33.32 -30.14
CA LEU A 422 -11.60 -33.34 -31.59
C LEU A 422 -11.00 -32.05 -32.13
N ARG A 423 -11.50 -30.89 -31.68
CA ARG A 423 -10.94 -29.57 -32.06
C ARG A 423 -9.45 -29.46 -31.70
N ARG A 424 -9.07 -29.90 -30.49
CA ARG A 424 -7.68 -29.88 -30.02
C ARG A 424 -6.79 -30.86 -30.79
N ALA A 425 -7.28 -32.06 -31.08
CA ALA A 425 -6.54 -33.04 -31.90
C ALA A 425 -6.26 -32.48 -33.31
N ARG A 426 -7.24 -31.82 -33.94
CA ARG A 426 -7.06 -31.14 -35.24
C ARG A 426 -6.03 -30.01 -35.16
N GLN A 427 -6.08 -29.18 -34.11
CA GLN A 427 -5.09 -28.11 -33.91
C GLN A 427 -3.66 -28.64 -33.74
N GLN A 428 -3.47 -29.78 -33.08
CA GLN A 428 -2.16 -30.43 -32.97
C GLN A 428 -1.63 -30.91 -34.32
N LYS A 429 -2.51 -31.46 -35.16
CA LYS A 429 -2.18 -31.85 -36.53
C LYS A 429 -1.76 -30.63 -37.37
N ALA A 430 -2.48 -29.51 -37.24
CA ALA A 430 -2.18 -28.27 -37.97
C ALA A 430 -0.91 -27.55 -37.48
N SER A 431 -0.57 -27.63 -36.19
CA SER A 431 0.58 -26.93 -35.59
C SER A 431 1.96 -27.49 -35.97
N ARG A 432 2.05 -28.49 -36.87
CA ARG A 432 3.32 -28.98 -37.46
C ARG A 432 3.88 -28.02 -38.50
N HIS A 433 4.08 -26.76 -38.14
CA HIS A 433 4.86 -25.86 -38.98
C HIS A 433 6.36 -26.20 -38.81
N PRO A 434 7.12 -26.44 -39.90
CA PRO A 434 8.53 -26.82 -39.84
C PRO A 434 9.40 -25.87 -39.00
N LEU A 435 9.04 -24.59 -38.98
CA LEU A 435 9.71 -23.55 -38.20
C LEU A 435 9.57 -23.76 -36.68
N ALA A 436 8.44 -24.28 -36.22
CA ALA A 436 8.21 -24.55 -34.79
C ALA A 436 9.11 -25.67 -34.26
N ASP A 437 9.40 -26.68 -35.09
CA ASP A 437 10.32 -27.78 -34.75
C ASP A 437 11.79 -27.31 -34.72
N ILE A 438 12.17 -26.38 -35.60
CA ILE A 438 13.49 -25.74 -35.61
C ILE A 438 13.68 -24.88 -34.34
N LEU A 439 12.69 -24.05 -34.00
CA LEU A 439 12.67 -23.21 -32.80
C LEU A 439 12.68 -24.05 -31.50
N HIS A 440 12.01 -25.21 -31.50
CA HIS A 440 12.00 -26.14 -30.37
C HIS A 440 13.38 -26.80 -30.14
N ARG A 441 14.21 -26.95 -31.18
CA ARG A 441 15.60 -27.45 -31.07
C ARG A 441 16.60 -26.35 -30.70
N GLY A 442 16.40 -25.11 -31.18
CA GLY A 442 17.36 -24.02 -31.02
C GLY A 442 17.33 -23.29 -29.67
N CYS A 443 16.23 -23.33 -28.91
CA CYS A 443 16.10 -22.54 -27.68
C CYS A 443 15.45 -23.33 -26.52
N PRO A 444 16.18 -23.62 -25.41
CA PRO A 444 15.66 -24.40 -24.28
C PRO A 444 14.51 -23.72 -23.54
N LEU A 445 14.45 -22.38 -23.55
CA LEU A 445 13.36 -21.60 -22.94
C LEU A 445 12.04 -21.72 -23.74
N LEU A 446 12.13 -21.70 -25.08
CA LEU A 446 10.98 -21.83 -25.99
C LEU A 446 10.42 -23.25 -26.03
N ARG A 447 11.25 -24.26 -25.73
CA ARG A 447 10.85 -25.67 -25.60
C ARG A 447 9.66 -25.88 -24.66
N ARG A 448 9.56 -25.11 -23.57
CA ARG A 448 8.47 -25.25 -22.59
C ARG A 448 7.12 -24.80 -23.14
N TRP A 449 7.11 -23.89 -24.10
CA TRP A 449 5.92 -23.29 -24.70
C TRP A 449 5.45 -24.03 -25.95
N LEU A 450 6.39 -24.58 -26.72
CA LEU A 450 6.16 -25.29 -27.98
C LEU A 450 5.81 -26.78 -27.82
N ARG A 451 5.92 -27.36 -26.62
CA ARG A 451 5.55 -28.77 -26.36
C ARG A 451 4.08 -29.03 -26.67
N ARG A 452 3.79 -30.21 -27.24
CA ARG A 452 2.41 -30.68 -27.38
C ARG A 452 1.78 -30.83 -26.00
N ARG A 453 0.46 -30.79 -25.95
CA ARG A 453 -0.31 -30.85 -24.70
C ARG A 453 -1.35 -31.94 -24.78
N CYS A 454 -1.67 -32.60 -23.68
CA CYS A 454 -2.71 -33.63 -23.71
C CYS A 454 -4.06 -33.06 -24.20
N VAL A 455 -4.70 -33.70 -25.17
CA VAL A 455 -5.98 -33.24 -25.74
C VAL A 455 -7.12 -33.19 -24.71
N VAL A 456 -7.02 -33.98 -23.63
CA VAL A 456 -8.02 -34.06 -22.56
C VAL A 456 -7.79 -33.00 -21.47
N CYS A 457 -6.62 -33.03 -20.80
CA CYS A 457 -6.34 -32.22 -19.61
C CYS A 457 -5.43 -31.00 -19.85
N GLN A 458 -4.83 -30.89 -21.05
CA GLN A 458 -3.85 -29.86 -21.45
C GLN A 458 -2.54 -29.85 -20.66
N ALA A 459 -2.19 -30.95 -19.97
CA ALA A 459 -0.87 -31.10 -19.39
C ALA A 459 0.20 -31.15 -20.50
N PRO A 460 1.39 -30.57 -20.30
CA PRO A 460 2.47 -30.63 -21.28
C PRO A 460 2.92 -32.09 -21.51
N GLU A 461 3.41 -32.36 -22.71
CA GLU A 461 3.92 -33.66 -23.12
C GLU A 461 5.12 -34.07 -22.24
N THR A 462 5.05 -35.32 -21.76
CA THR A 462 6.08 -35.99 -20.96
C THR A 462 6.54 -37.24 -21.73
N PRO A 463 7.74 -37.79 -21.45
CA PRO A 463 8.20 -39.03 -22.10
C PRO A 463 7.24 -40.21 -21.90
N GLU A 464 6.48 -40.22 -20.80
CA GLU A 464 5.43 -41.22 -20.50
C GLU A 464 4.08 -40.96 -21.21
N SER A 465 4.00 -39.98 -22.11
CA SER A 465 2.75 -39.68 -22.80
C SER A 465 2.46 -40.70 -23.91
N TYR A 466 1.18 -40.99 -24.11
CA TYR A 466 0.73 -41.95 -25.12
C TYR A 466 0.27 -41.22 -26.38
N VAL A 467 0.83 -41.59 -27.53
CA VAL A 467 0.42 -41.09 -28.84
C VAL A 467 -0.46 -42.15 -29.51
N CYS A 468 -1.62 -41.75 -30.01
CA CYS A 468 -2.52 -42.66 -30.70
C CYS A 468 -1.87 -43.22 -31.98
N ARG A 469 -1.83 -44.56 -32.10
CA ARG A 469 -1.22 -45.28 -33.24
C ARG A 469 -2.13 -45.43 -34.46
N THR A 470 -3.39 -45.01 -34.37
CA THR A 470 -4.32 -45.05 -35.52
C THR A 470 -3.80 -44.11 -36.61
N LEU A 471 -3.82 -44.58 -37.86
CA LEU A 471 -3.56 -43.78 -39.05
C LEU A 471 -4.34 -42.45 -38.95
N ASP A 472 -3.66 -41.34 -39.21
CA ASP A 472 -4.19 -39.97 -39.23
C ASP A 472 -4.61 -39.29 -37.90
N CYS A 473 -4.63 -39.98 -36.76
CA CYS A 473 -5.11 -39.38 -35.51
C CYS A 473 -4.04 -38.57 -34.76
N GLU A 474 -2.82 -39.11 -34.62
CA GLU A 474 -1.64 -38.52 -33.94
C GLU A 474 -1.90 -37.78 -32.60
N ALA A 475 -3.02 -38.03 -31.93
CA ALA A 475 -3.44 -37.30 -30.76
C ALA A 475 -2.61 -37.72 -29.54
N VAL A 476 -2.15 -36.73 -28.76
CA VAL A 476 -1.31 -36.95 -27.58
C VAL A 476 -2.16 -36.98 -26.31
N TYR A 477 -1.98 -38.04 -25.51
CA TYR A 477 -2.65 -38.26 -24.23
C TYR A 477 -1.64 -38.38 -23.09
N CYS A 478 -1.97 -37.81 -21.93
CA CYS A 478 -1.22 -38.10 -20.71
C CYS A 478 -1.53 -39.53 -20.25
N TRP A 479 -0.59 -40.27 -19.65
CA TRP A 479 -0.83 -41.68 -19.24
C TRP A 479 -2.10 -41.84 -18.40
N SER A 480 -2.27 -41.01 -17.36
CA SER A 480 -3.48 -41.01 -16.53
C SER A 480 -4.77 -40.73 -17.33
N CYS A 481 -4.69 -39.88 -18.35
CA CYS A 481 -5.83 -39.53 -19.20
C CYS A 481 -6.19 -40.67 -20.16
N TRP A 482 -5.18 -41.43 -20.60
CA TRP A 482 -5.34 -42.58 -21.47
C TRP A 482 -5.99 -43.75 -20.71
N ASP A 483 -5.53 -44.00 -19.49
CA ASP A 483 -6.10 -44.98 -18.57
C ASP A 483 -7.55 -44.62 -18.17
N ASP A 484 -7.80 -43.33 -17.86
CA ASP A 484 -9.14 -42.80 -17.57
C ASP A 484 -10.16 -43.04 -18.71
N MET A 485 -9.66 -43.13 -19.95
CA MET A 485 -10.45 -43.39 -21.17
C MET A 485 -10.51 -44.89 -21.52
N ARG A 486 -10.12 -45.78 -20.60
CA ARG A 486 -10.05 -47.23 -20.78
C ARG A 486 -9.22 -47.63 -22.00
N GLN A 487 -8.14 -46.89 -22.27
CA GLN A 487 -7.24 -47.14 -23.39
C GLN A 487 -7.93 -47.10 -24.76
N ARG A 488 -9.04 -46.37 -24.87
CA ARG A 488 -9.75 -46.11 -26.13
C ARG A 488 -9.59 -44.66 -26.53
N CYS A 489 -9.28 -44.42 -27.81
CA CYS A 489 -9.11 -43.07 -28.34
C CYS A 489 -10.48 -42.43 -28.67
N PRO A 490 -10.94 -41.38 -27.96
CA PRO A 490 -12.23 -40.75 -28.23
C PRO A 490 -12.34 -40.08 -29.61
N VAL A 491 -11.20 -39.86 -30.27
CA VAL A 491 -11.12 -39.33 -31.63
C VAL A 491 -11.47 -40.43 -32.65
N CYS A 492 -10.90 -41.63 -32.48
CA CYS A 492 -11.07 -42.76 -33.40
C CYS A 492 -12.34 -43.58 -33.13
N THR A 493 -12.78 -43.68 -31.87
CA THR A 493 -13.91 -44.55 -31.52
C THR A 493 -15.26 -43.93 -31.94
N PRO A 494 -16.18 -44.72 -32.54
CA PRO A 494 -17.54 -44.27 -32.90
C PRO A 494 -18.35 -43.75 -31.70
N ARG A 495 -19.41 -42.98 -31.96
CA ARG A 495 -20.20 -42.34 -30.89
C ARG A 495 -21.04 -43.33 -30.09
N GLU A 496 -21.54 -44.40 -30.73
CA GLU A 496 -22.42 -45.39 -30.11
C GLU A 496 -21.68 -46.29 -29.10
N GLU A 497 -20.42 -46.67 -29.39
CA GLU A 497 -19.61 -47.60 -28.57
C GLU A 497 -19.06 -46.99 -27.27
N LEU A 498 -19.14 -45.65 -27.13
CA LEU A 498 -18.72 -44.95 -25.92
C LEU A 498 -19.78 -44.97 -24.81
N SER A 499 -21.05 -45.22 -25.16
CA SER A 499 -22.19 -45.17 -24.24
C SER A 499 -22.65 -46.53 -23.72
N SER A 500 -22.38 -47.61 -24.43
CA SER A 500 -23.05 -48.91 -24.22
C SER A 500 -22.62 -49.70 -22.97
N SER A 501 -21.70 -49.19 -22.15
CA SER A 501 -21.24 -49.89 -20.93
C SER A 501 -21.51 -49.16 -19.61
N ALA A 502 -22.32 -48.09 -19.61
CA ALA A 502 -22.39 -47.17 -18.46
C ALA A 502 -23.76 -46.95 -17.80
N PHE A 503 -24.87 -47.50 -18.31
CA PHE A 503 -26.22 -47.25 -17.79
C PHE A 503 -27.01 -48.53 -17.50
N SER A 504 -26.50 -49.33 -16.57
CA SER A 504 -27.31 -50.31 -15.83
C SER A 504 -26.81 -50.33 -14.39
N ASP A 505 -27.06 -49.25 -13.66
CA ASP A 505 -27.12 -49.30 -12.19
C ASP A 505 -28.50 -48.75 -11.82
N SER A 506 -29.24 -49.57 -11.08
CA SER A 506 -30.64 -49.41 -10.71
C SER A 506 -30.94 -48.13 -9.94
N ASN A 507 -32.19 -47.71 -10.05
CA ASN A 507 -32.76 -46.43 -9.61
C ASN A 507 -33.01 -46.32 -8.08
N ASP A 508 -32.27 -47.03 -7.22
CA ASP A 508 -32.70 -47.25 -5.83
C ASP A 508 -32.16 -46.26 -4.77
N ASP A 509 -31.43 -45.21 -5.14
CA ASP A 509 -30.82 -44.30 -4.15
C ASP A 509 -31.76 -43.12 -3.71
N THR A 510 -33.09 -43.16 -3.97
CA THR A 510 -34.04 -42.12 -3.48
C THR A 510 -34.66 -42.40 -2.11
N ALA A 511 -34.38 -43.53 -1.46
CA ALA A 511 -35.07 -43.94 -0.23
C ALA A 511 -34.48 -43.43 1.11
N TYR A 512 -33.43 -42.61 1.12
CA TYR A 512 -32.80 -42.16 2.39
C TYR A 512 -32.88 -40.65 2.61
N ALA A 513 -34.11 -40.15 2.70
CA ALA A 513 -34.44 -38.88 3.33
C ALA A 513 -35.68 -39.07 4.22
N GLY A 514 -35.46 -39.68 5.38
CA GLY A 514 -36.35 -39.71 6.53
C GLY A 514 -35.57 -39.25 7.75
#